data_AF-A0A9P9AL45-F1
#
_entry.id   AF-A0A9P9AL45-F1
#
_cell.length_a   1.000
_cell.length_b   1.000
_cell.length_c   1.000
_cell.angle_alpha   90.00
_cell.angle_beta   90.00
_cell.angle_gamma   90.00
#
_symmetry.space_group_name_H-M   'P 1'
#
loop_
_entity.id
_entity.type
_entity.pdbx_description
1 polymer ?
#
loop_
_entity_poly.entity_id
_entity_poly.type
_entity_poly.pdbx_seq_one_letter_code
_entity_poly.pdbx_strand_id
1 'polypeptide(L)'
;MGWTHARGYQLKDVSTNHQWTAKVGVYARGNKELSQFRLSDLALENIRSATALNWARQHVYWFDAREPDGNFNAIYDDRVMEGWWPWPRPKGQEAGPLDAKK
;
A
#
# COMPACT_ATOMS: atom_id res chain seq x y z
N MET A 1 23.30 -6.74 -3.73
CA MET A 1 22.98 -7.08 -2.33
C MET A 1 21.50 -6.82 -2.07
N GLY A 2 20.77 -7.80 -1.54
CA GLY A 2 19.32 -7.76 -1.33
C GLY A 2 18.90 -7.29 0.07
N TRP A 3 17.61 -7.41 0.36
CA TRP A 3 17.06 -7.23 1.71
C TRP A 3 17.43 -8.45 2.56
N THR A 4 18.00 -8.22 3.74
CA THR A 4 18.53 -9.29 4.61
C THR A 4 17.77 -9.41 5.92
N HIS A 5 16.96 -8.40 6.27
CA HIS A 5 16.18 -8.35 7.50
C HIS A 5 14.75 -7.92 7.20
N ALA A 6 13.82 -8.34 8.06
CA ALA A 6 12.41 -7.95 7.96
C ALA A 6 11.79 -7.72 9.35
N ARG A 7 10.78 -6.84 9.40
CA ARG A 7 9.88 -6.65 10.53
C ARG A 7 8.44 -6.73 10.06
N GLY A 8 7.62 -7.49 10.78
CA GLY A 8 6.19 -7.64 10.50
C GLY A 8 5.32 -6.85 11.47
N TYR A 9 4.23 -6.27 10.95
CA TYR A 9 3.17 -5.65 11.74
C TYR A 9 1.84 -6.30 11.40
N GLN A 10 0.96 -6.40 12.39
CA GLN A 10 -0.43 -6.81 12.21
C GLN A 10 -1.32 -5.57 12.36
N LEU A 11 -2.19 -5.38 11.38
CA LEU A 11 -3.19 -4.32 11.37
C LEU A 11 -4.57 -4.96 11.41
N LYS A 12 -5.49 -4.31 12.11
CA LYS A 12 -6.90 -4.69 12.14
C LYS A 12 -7.72 -3.43 12.01
N ASP A 13 -8.88 -3.57 11.37
CA ASP A 13 -9.89 -2.54 11.44
C ASP A 13 -10.27 -2.28 12.91
N VAL A 14 -10.37 -1.01 13.29
CA VAL A 14 -10.74 -0.57 14.64
C VAL A 14 -12.19 -0.07 14.70
N SER A 15 -12.91 -0.13 13.58
CA SER A 15 -14.34 0.18 13.52
C SER A 15 -15.18 -0.84 14.30
N THR A 16 -16.40 -0.46 14.67
CA THR A 16 -17.35 -1.34 15.38
C THR A 16 -17.66 -2.61 14.57
N ASN A 17 -17.65 -2.51 13.25
CA ASN A 17 -17.90 -3.62 12.34
C ASN A 17 -16.59 -4.02 11.67
N HIS A 18 -15.74 -4.79 12.35
CA HIS A 18 -14.41 -5.18 11.88
C HIS A 18 -14.43 -5.76 10.45
N GLN A 19 -14.09 -4.95 9.44
CA GLN A 19 -14.25 -5.36 8.04
C GLN A 19 -13.01 -6.01 7.43
N TRP A 20 -11.82 -5.73 7.99
CA TRP A 20 -10.57 -6.20 7.40
C TRP A 20 -9.47 -6.45 8.44
N THR A 21 -8.51 -7.29 8.06
CA THR A 21 -7.23 -7.46 8.74
C THR A 21 -6.12 -7.41 7.71
N ALA A 22 -4.94 -6.96 8.12
CA ALA A 22 -3.80 -6.87 7.22
C ALA A 22 -2.48 -7.18 7.93
N LYS A 23 -1.46 -7.45 7.10
CA LYS A 23 -0.08 -7.59 7.55
C LYS A 23 0.79 -6.64 6.73
N VAL A 24 1.69 -5.94 7.41
CA VAL A 24 2.71 -5.11 6.76
C VAL A 24 4.06 -5.74 6.99
N GLY A 25 4.79 -6.03 5.91
CA GLY A 25 6.17 -6.50 5.95
C GLY A 25 7.11 -5.37 5.54
N VAL A 26 8.00 -4.97 6.44
CA VAL A 26 9.04 -3.98 6.18
C VAL A 26 10.36 -4.71 6.04
N TYR A 27 11.05 -4.48 4.93
CA TYR A 27 12.31 -5.13 4.62
C TYR A 27 13.43 -4.09 4.68
N ALA A 28 14.60 -4.47 5.19
CA ALA A 28 15.78 -3.60 5.24
C ALA A 28 17.08 -4.40 5.05
N ARG A 29 18.18 -3.67 4.85
CA ARG A 29 19.53 -4.27 4.80
C ARG A 29 20.16 -4.45 6.19
N GLY A 30 19.68 -3.73 7.19
CA GLY A 30 20.19 -3.79 8.54
C GLY A 30 19.08 -3.66 9.59
N ASN A 31 19.44 -4.00 10.83
CA ASN A 31 18.54 -3.91 11.98
C ASN A 31 18.32 -2.47 12.46
N LYS A 32 19.28 -1.57 12.20
CA LYS A 32 19.21 -0.17 12.63
C LYS A 32 18.01 0.51 11.98
N GLU A 33 17.87 0.33 10.67
CA GLU A 33 16.77 0.86 9.86
C GLU A 33 15.41 0.33 10.36
N LEU A 34 15.30 -0.97 10.62
CA LEU A 34 14.07 -1.57 11.15
C LEU A 34 13.72 -1.07 12.55
N SER A 35 14.72 -0.82 13.40
CA SER A 35 14.50 -0.34 14.77
C SER A 35 13.95 1.10 14.81
N GLN A 36 14.34 1.91 13.83
CA GLN A 36 13.95 3.31 13.70
C GLN A 36 12.62 3.47 12.96
N PHE A 37 12.30 2.56 12.04
CA PHE A 37 11.04 2.60 11.29
C PHE A 37 9.80 2.64 12.20
N ARG A 38 8.85 3.51 11.86
CA ARG A 38 7.49 3.54 12.40
C ARG A 38 6.49 3.35 11.26
N LEU A 39 5.35 2.76 11.58
CA LEU A 39 4.24 2.61 10.62
C LEU A 39 3.78 3.96 10.04
N SER A 40 3.88 5.04 10.83
CA SER A 40 3.60 6.41 10.39
C SER A 40 4.55 6.93 9.31
N ASP A 41 5.74 6.33 9.18
CA ASP A 41 6.76 6.74 8.22
C ASP A 41 6.54 6.08 6.84
N LEU A 42 5.47 5.27 6.71
CA LEU A 42 5.16 4.58 5.47
C LEU A 42 4.65 5.57 4.42
N ALA A 43 5.56 6.01 3.54
CA ALA A 43 5.22 6.79 2.36
C ALA A 43 4.86 5.87 1.18
N LEU A 44 3.93 6.33 0.34
CA LEU A 44 3.43 5.59 -0.83
C LEU A 44 4.54 5.22 -1.81
N GLU A 45 5.48 6.12 -2.06
CA GLU A 45 6.64 5.88 -2.94
C GLU A 45 7.56 4.75 -2.47
N ASN A 46 7.50 4.38 -1.19
CA ASN A 46 8.33 3.33 -0.60
C ASN A 46 7.64 1.96 -0.58
N ILE A 47 6.40 1.88 -1.07
CA ILE A 47 5.67 0.61 -1.14
C ILE A 47 6.18 -0.19 -2.33
N ARG A 48 6.74 -1.37 -2.01
CA ARG A 48 7.23 -2.33 -3.01
C ARG A 48 6.10 -3.12 -3.68
N SER A 49 5.11 -3.52 -2.89
CA SER A 49 3.94 -4.28 -3.33
C SER A 49 2.83 -4.19 -2.28
N ALA A 50 1.58 -4.25 -2.72
CA ALA A 50 0.40 -4.31 -1.86
C ALA A 50 -0.69 -5.17 -2.52
N THR A 51 -1.41 -5.96 -1.73
CA THR A 51 -2.45 -6.87 -2.23
C THR A 51 -3.65 -6.88 -1.29
N ALA A 52 -4.86 -7.02 -1.82
CA ALA A 52 -6.05 -7.28 -1.02
C ALA A 52 -6.81 -8.48 -1.56
N LEU A 53 -7.42 -9.23 -0.64
CA LEU A 53 -8.20 -10.42 -0.92
C LEU A 53 -9.63 -10.23 -0.41
N ASN A 54 -10.62 -10.75 -1.16
CA ASN A 54 -11.99 -10.86 -0.66
C ASN A 54 -12.17 -12.11 0.22
N TRP A 55 -13.39 -12.33 0.73
CA TRP A 55 -13.75 -13.50 1.54
C TRP A 55 -13.54 -14.85 0.82
N ALA A 56 -13.64 -14.86 -0.51
CA ALA A 56 -13.36 -16.03 -1.34
C ALA A 56 -11.86 -16.23 -1.63
N ARG A 57 -10.98 -15.43 -0.99
CA ARG A 57 -9.51 -15.43 -1.19
C ARG A 57 -9.09 -15.10 -2.62
N GLN A 58 -9.91 -14.36 -3.35
CA GLN A 58 -9.57 -13.86 -4.67
C GLN A 58 -8.92 -12.48 -4.54
N HIS A 59 -7.90 -12.21 -5.35
CA HIS A 59 -7.30 -10.88 -5.40
C HIS A 59 -8.32 -9.87 -5.94
N VAL A 60 -8.64 -8.87 -5.12
CA VAL A 60 -9.44 -7.70 -5.50
C VAL A 60 -8.56 -6.46 -5.64
N TYR A 61 -7.27 -6.59 -5.31
CA TYR A 61 -6.27 -5.56 -5.51
C TYR A 61 -4.89 -6.20 -5.63
N TRP A 62 -4.11 -5.72 -6.59
CA TRP A 62 -2.72 -6.11 -6.77
C TRP A 62 -1.90 -4.91 -7.23
N PHE A 63 -0.85 -4.64 -6.48
CA PHE A 63 0.18 -3.67 -6.82
C PHE A 63 1.56 -4.31 -6.62
N ASP A 64 2.38 -4.28 -7.65
CA ASP A 64 3.79 -4.62 -7.65
C ASP A 64 4.57 -3.57 -8.47
N ALA A 65 5.52 -2.88 -7.84
CA ALA A 65 6.30 -1.83 -8.50
C ALA A 65 7.27 -2.35 -9.59
N ARG A 66 7.54 -3.66 -9.66
CA ARG A 66 8.40 -4.30 -10.70
C ARG A 66 7.59 -4.80 -11.88
N GLU A 67 6.29 -5.02 -11.70
CA GLU A 67 5.40 -5.60 -12.70
C GLU A 67 4.18 -4.69 -12.87
N PRO A 68 4.38 -3.47 -13.43
CA PRO A 68 3.32 -2.49 -13.52
C PRO A 68 2.13 -2.96 -14.36
N ASP A 69 2.36 -3.80 -15.37
CA ASP A 69 1.33 -4.32 -16.27
C ASP A 69 0.36 -5.28 -15.59
N GLY A 70 0.77 -5.90 -14.48
CA GLY A 70 -0.08 -6.81 -13.69
C GLY A 70 -0.88 -6.11 -12.59
N ASN A 71 -0.74 -4.79 -12.45
CA ASN A 71 -1.39 -4.05 -11.38
C ASN A 71 -2.89 -3.85 -11.70
N PHE A 72 -3.74 -4.04 -10.68
CA PHE A 72 -5.17 -3.79 -10.81
C PHE A 72 -5.81 -3.42 -9.47
N ASN A 73 -6.96 -2.77 -9.55
CA ASN A 73 -7.81 -2.45 -8.41
C ASN A 73 -9.27 -2.76 -8.78
N ALA A 74 -9.88 -3.68 -8.04
CA ALA A 74 -11.27 -4.09 -8.15
C ALA A 74 -11.99 -4.01 -6.78
N ILE A 75 -11.49 -3.16 -5.87
CA ILE A 75 -12.12 -2.96 -4.54
C ILE A 75 -13.45 -2.19 -4.71
N TYR A 76 -13.49 -1.26 -5.66
CA TYR A 76 -14.71 -0.60 -6.10
C TYR A 76 -14.81 -0.75 -7.61
N ASP A 77 -15.93 -1.29 -8.10
CA ASP A 77 -16.14 -1.57 -9.53
C ASP A 77 -16.01 -0.29 -10.39
N ASP A 78 -16.38 0.88 -9.85
CA ASP A 78 -16.52 2.14 -10.59
C ASP A 78 -15.88 3.36 -9.91
N ARG A 79 -15.32 3.23 -8.69
CA ARG A 79 -14.75 4.36 -7.94
C ARG A 79 -13.26 4.26 -7.73
N VAL A 80 -12.59 5.37 -7.99
CA VAL A 80 -11.16 5.51 -7.78
C VAL A 80 -10.90 5.97 -6.34
N MET A 81 -10.15 5.19 -5.55
CA MET A 81 -9.84 5.46 -4.13
C MET A 81 -8.60 6.33 -3.95
N GLU A 82 -8.78 7.59 -3.55
CA GLU A 82 -7.66 8.52 -3.38
C GLU A 82 -6.55 7.88 -2.53
N GLY A 83 -5.32 7.85 -3.08
CA GLY A 83 -4.16 7.25 -2.43
C GLY A 83 -3.87 5.77 -2.72
N TRP A 84 -4.65 5.07 -3.57
CA TRP A 84 -4.43 3.64 -3.91
C TRP A 84 -3.98 3.44 -5.38
N TRP A 85 -3.11 2.44 -5.64
CA TRP A 85 -2.51 2.14 -6.95
C TRP A 85 -3.12 0.88 -7.63
N PRO A 86 -3.05 0.70 -8.95
CA PRO A 86 -2.63 1.65 -9.97
C PRO A 86 -3.77 2.61 -10.26
N TRP A 87 -3.53 3.89 -9.97
CA TRP A 87 -4.46 4.91 -10.38
C TRP A 87 -4.44 5.01 -11.91
N PRO A 88 -5.58 4.96 -12.62
CA PRO A 88 -5.61 5.47 -13.98
C PRO A 88 -5.35 6.97 -13.89
N ARG A 89 -4.13 7.43 -14.14
CA ARG A 89 -3.90 8.88 -14.32
C ARG A 89 -4.64 9.27 -15.59
N PRO A 90 -5.71 10.10 -15.53
CA PRO A 90 -6.26 10.67 -16.76
C PRO A 90 -5.13 11.50 -17.40
N LYS A 91 -4.96 11.40 -18.73
CA LYS A 91 -4.03 12.27 -19.44
C LYS A 91 -4.40 13.73 -19.14
N GLY A 92 -3.51 14.46 -18.45
CA GLY A 92 -3.68 15.90 -18.19
C GLY A 92 -3.82 16.34 -16.72
N GLN A 93 -3.75 15.45 -15.73
CA GLN A 93 -3.60 15.86 -14.32
C GLN A 93 -2.17 15.58 -13.85
N GLU A 94 -1.31 16.60 -14.02
CA GLU A 94 -0.11 16.73 -13.21
C GLU A 94 -0.52 16.95 -11.75
N ALA A 95 0.22 16.35 -10.81
CA ALA A 95 0.00 16.57 -9.39
C ALA A 95 0.24 18.06 -9.09
N GLY A 96 -0.87 18.81 -8.96
CA GLY A 96 -0.82 20.14 -8.37
C GLY A 96 -0.30 20.06 -6.94
N PRO A 97 0.37 21.10 -6.43
CA PRO A 97 0.95 21.07 -5.09
C PRO A 97 -0.14 20.79 -4.06
N LEU A 98 0.16 19.88 -3.12
CA LEU A 98 -0.65 19.69 -1.92
C LEU A 98 -0.68 21.01 -1.15
N ASP A 99 -1.81 21.70 -1.20
CA ASP A 99 -2.08 22.86 -0.35
C ASP A 99 -2.10 22.38 1.11
N ALA A 100 -0.99 22.63 1.79
CA ALA A 100 -0.96 22.72 3.23
C ALA A 100 -1.85 23.90 3.64
N LYS A 101 -2.97 23.64 4.31
CA LYS A 101 -3.61 24.66 5.14
C LYS A 101 -3.89 24.14 6.55
N LYS A 102 -3.43 24.99 7.47
CA LYS A 102 -3.51 24.98 8.93
C LYS A 102 -4.91 24.70 9.47
#